data_AF-A0A7J5EYH2-F1
#
_entry.id   AF-A0A7J5EYH2-F1
#
_cell.length_a   1.000
_cell.length_b   1.000
_cell.length_c   1.000
_cell.angle_alpha   90.00
_cell.angle_beta   90.00
_cell.angle_gamma   90.00
#
_symmetry.space_group_name_H-M   'P 1'
#
loop_
_entity.id
_entity.type
_entity.pdbx_description
1 polymer ?
#
loop_
_entity_poly.entity_id
_entity_poly.type
_entity_poly.pdbx_seq_one_letter_code
_entity_poly.pdbx_strand_id
1 'polypeptide(L)'
;MPALIETAYVEAVKLLNRFVDPAAASQVAELVQAWKPQPDDWERVFMPEAAEKARIAYKPLWVSPPPPLPRPGQTVVRVRVADAADFAADNARAKAFPGGFTSIASSLVPGNVWVAWEYLAPGESAGMSFNGLVYLGAPDGSDGRFVWFPKPWKFIDF
;
A
#
# COMPACT_ATOMS: atom_id res chain seq x y z
N MET A 1 13.32 10.70 8.02
CA MET A 1 12.72 9.55 7.30
C MET A 1 12.52 8.31 8.18
N PRO A 2 13.47 7.88 9.04
CA PRO A 2 13.29 6.67 9.87
C PRO A 2 11.99 6.66 10.69
N ALA A 3 11.65 7.79 11.31
CA ALA A 3 10.41 7.94 12.07
C ALA A 3 9.15 7.74 11.22
N LEU A 4 9.13 8.21 9.96
CA LEU A 4 7.95 8.05 9.09
C LEU A 4 7.75 6.59 8.66
N ILE A 5 8.83 5.86 8.41
CA ILE A 5 8.78 4.41 8.09
C ILE A 5 8.23 3.63 9.29
N GLU A 6 8.68 3.96 10.49
CA GLU A 6 8.20 3.33 11.73
C GLU A 6 6.71 3.64 11.97
N THR A 7 6.31 4.91 11.86
CA THR A 7 4.90 5.31 11.96
C THR A 7 4.04 4.57 10.93
N ALA A 8 4.46 4.55 9.66
CA ALA A 8 3.73 3.88 8.59
C ALA A 8 3.61 2.37 8.86
N TYR A 9 4.65 1.73 9.39
CA TYR A 9 4.59 0.32 9.79
C TYR A 9 3.56 0.07 10.89
N VAL A 10 3.62 0.85 11.98
CA VAL A 10 2.70 0.71 13.12
C VAL A 10 1.25 0.93 12.69
N GLU A 11 0.97 2.00 11.95
CA GLU A 11 -0.37 2.31 11.47
C GLU A 11 -0.86 1.26 10.44
N ALA A 12 0.03 0.73 9.60
CA ALA A 12 -0.33 -0.32 8.66
C ALA A 12 -0.66 -1.62 9.40
N VAL A 13 0.10 -2.00 10.42
CA VAL A 13 -0.19 -3.16 11.27
C VAL A 13 -1.56 -2.99 11.94
N LYS A 14 -1.82 -1.84 12.57
CA LYS A 14 -3.10 -1.55 13.21
C LYS A 14 -4.27 -1.64 12.22
N LEU A 15 -4.14 -1.00 11.06
CA LEU A 15 -5.15 -0.99 10.02
C LEU A 15 -5.42 -2.38 9.45
N LEU A 16 -4.37 -3.10 9.05
CA LEU A 16 -4.49 -4.37 8.32
C LEU A 16 -4.94 -5.52 9.22
N ASN A 17 -4.70 -5.46 10.54
CA ASN A 17 -5.25 -6.44 11.48
C ASN A 17 -6.78 -6.42 11.55
N ARG A 18 -7.44 -5.31 11.16
CA ARG A 18 -8.90 -5.24 11.06
C ARG A 18 -9.48 -6.18 9.99
N PHE A 19 -8.67 -6.65 9.04
CA PHE A 19 -9.11 -7.57 7.98
C PHE A 19 -9.11 -9.04 8.43
N VAL A 20 -8.41 -9.36 9.52
CA VAL A 20 -8.40 -10.70 10.13
C VAL A 20 -9.19 -10.77 11.44
N ASP A 21 -9.72 -9.63 11.90
CA ASP A 21 -10.58 -9.53 13.09
C ASP A 21 -12.05 -9.77 12.73
N PRO A 22 -12.69 -10.84 13.23
CA PRO A 22 -14.11 -11.10 12.99
C PRO A 22 -15.02 -9.96 13.46
N ALA A 23 -14.65 -9.21 14.50
CA ALA A 23 -15.46 -8.10 15.02
C ALA A 23 -15.48 -6.89 14.07
N ALA A 24 -14.48 -6.76 13.19
CA ALA A 24 -14.38 -5.67 12.23
C ALA A 24 -14.95 -6.04 10.83
N ALA A 25 -15.45 -7.26 10.64
CA ALA A 25 -15.86 -7.78 9.34
C ALA A 25 -16.91 -6.90 8.62
N SER A 26 -17.86 -6.31 9.36
CA SER A 26 -18.89 -5.43 8.80
C SER A 26 -18.36 -4.06 8.34
N GLN A 27 -17.15 -3.68 8.75
CA GLN A 27 -16.54 -2.37 8.48
C GLN A 27 -15.55 -2.43 7.31
N VAL A 28 -15.22 -3.62 6.79
CA VAL A 28 -14.19 -3.80 5.76
C VAL A 28 -14.49 -2.99 4.49
N ALA A 29 -15.75 -2.94 4.05
CA ALA A 29 -16.11 -2.17 2.87
C ALA A 29 -15.83 -0.68 3.04
N GLU A 30 -16.19 -0.11 4.20
CA GLU A 30 -15.94 1.30 4.54
C GLU A 30 -14.43 1.58 4.65
N LEU A 31 -13.68 0.67 5.29
CA LEU A 31 -12.22 0.78 5.39
C LEU A 31 -11.54 0.87 4.03
N VAL A 32 -11.95 0.02 3.09
CA VAL A 32 -11.37 0.00 1.73
C VAL A 32 -11.78 1.25 0.95
N GLN A 33 -13.01 1.73 1.11
CA GLN A 33 -13.45 2.99 0.50
C GLN A 33 -12.64 4.19 1.00
N ALA A 34 -12.26 4.20 2.27
CA ALA A 34 -11.42 5.25 2.86
C ALA A 34 -10.01 5.33 2.26
N TRP A 35 -9.55 4.29 1.55
CA TRP A 35 -8.24 4.28 0.87
C TRP A 35 -8.28 4.86 -0.54
N LYS A 36 -9.44 5.33 -0.99
CA LYS A 36 -9.58 5.97 -2.29
C LYS A 36 -8.71 7.25 -2.36
N PRO A 37 -7.81 7.36 -3.34
CA PRO A 37 -7.03 8.57 -3.54
C PRO A 37 -7.92 9.79 -3.78
N GLN A 38 -7.57 10.89 -3.12
CA GLN A 38 -8.10 12.22 -3.38
C GLN A 38 -7.39 12.85 -4.59
N PRO A 39 -7.94 13.93 -5.20
CA PRO A 39 -7.36 14.54 -6.40
C PRO A 39 -5.88 14.88 -6.30
N ASP A 40 -5.40 15.34 -5.14
CA ASP A 40 -4.01 15.76 -4.97
C ASP A 40 -3.06 14.61 -4.60
N ASP A 41 -3.57 13.41 -4.34
CA ASP A 41 -2.74 12.28 -3.92
C ASP A 41 -1.92 11.68 -5.06
N TRP A 42 -2.40 11.83 -6.29
CA TRP A 42 -1.75 11.25 -7.46
C TRP A 42 -0.35 11.85 -7.67
N GLU A 43 -0.26 13.17 -7.61
CA GLU A 43 0.97 13.95 -7.75
C GLU A 43 1.84 13.88 -6.49
N ARG A 44 1.26 13.55 -5.33
CA ARG A 44 2.04 13.26 -4.13
C ARG A 44 2.80 11.94 -4.23
N VAL A 45 2.27 10.96 -4.98
CA VAL A 45 2.78 9.57 -5.00
C VAL A 45 3.55 9.23 -6.27
N PHE A 46 3.12 9.77 -7.41
CA PHE A 46 3.69 9.47 -8.71
C PHE A 46 4.25 10.73 -9.38
N MET A 47 5.32 10.56 -10.14
CA MET A 47 5.83 11.61 -11.03
C MET A 47 4.76 11.97 -12.08
N PRO A 48 4.77 13.18 -12.68
CA PRO A 48 3.62 13.73 -13.41
C PRO A 48 3.01 12.81 -14.48
N GLU A 49 3.84 12.19 -15.33
CA GLU A 49 3.36 11.28 -16.38
C GLU A 49 2.73 10.00 -15.79
N ALA A 50 3.32 9.45 -14.74
CA ALA A 50 2.82 8.27 -14.06
C ALA A 50 1.54 8.56 -13.25
N ALA A 51 1.41 9.77 -12.69
CA ALA A 51 0.21 10.21 -12.00
C ALA A 51 -1.01 10.20 -12.94
N GLU A 52 -0.86 10.71 -14.17
CA GLU A 52 -1.92 10.69 -15.18
C GLU A 52 -2.33 9.26 -15.54
N LYS A 53 -1.35 8.42 -15.87
CA LYS A 53 -1.55 7.00 -16.21
C LYS A 53 -2.28 6.26 -15.09
N ALA A 54 -1.82 6.43 -13.85
CA ALA A 54 -2.43 5.81 -12.68
C ALA A 54 -3.88 6.30 -12.48
N ARG A 55 -4.13 7.61 -12.57
CA ARG A 55 -5.47 8.20 -12.37
C ARG A 55 -6.49 7.63 -13.34
N ILE A 56 -6.12 7.50 -14.62
CA ILE A 56 -6.97 6.90 -15.65
C ILE A 56 -7.20 5.41 -15.35
N ALA A 57 -6.12 4.66 -15.11
CA ALA A 57 -6.17 3.21 -14.98
C ALA A 57 -6.95 2.73 -13.74
N TYR A 58 -6.86 3.45 -12.63
CA TYR A 58 -7.53 3.09 -11.38
C TYR A 58 -8.97 3.60 -11.28
N LYS A 59 -9.45 4.43 -12.21
CA LYS A 59 -10.83 4.92 -12.18
C LYS A 59 -11.88 3.78 -12.08
N PRO A 60 -11.77 2.67 -12.83
CA PRO A 60 -12.71 1.54 -12.71
C PRO A 60 -12.63 0.82 -11.36
N LEU A 61 -11.43 0.71 -10.76
CA LEU A 61 -11.23 0.08 -9.45
C LEU A 61 -12.13 0.74 -8.40
N TRP A 62 -12.22 2.07 -8.42
CA TRP A 62 -12.96 2.85 -7.42
C TRP A 62 -14.46 2.98 -7.68
N VAL A 63 -15.00 2.28 -8.69
CA VAL A 63 -16.46 2.08 -8.84
C VAL A 63 -16.94 0.99 -7.89
N SER A 64 -16.16 -0.09 -7.74
CA SER A 64 -16.43 -1.21 -6.83
C SER A 64 -15.11 -1.83 -6.39
N PRO A 65 -14.45 -1.26 -5.36
CA PRO A 65 -13.11 -1.70 -4.96
C PRO A 65 -13.19 -3.08 -4.29
N PRO A 66 -12.44 -4.07 -4.78
CA PRO A 66 -12.40 -5.39 -4.15
C PRO A 66 -11.65 -5.28 -2.82
N PRO A 67 -12.23 -5.77 -1.71
CA PRO A 67 -11.52 -5.76 -0.45
C PRO A 67 -10.36 -6.77 -0.48
N PRO A 68 -9.16 -6.41 0.00
CA PRO A 68 -8.06 -7.35 0.11
C PRO A 68 -8.25 -8.25 1.33
N LEU A 69 -9.08 -9.27 1.16
CA LEU A 69 -9.46 -10.19 2.22
C LEU A 69 -8.48 -11.37 2.37
N PRO A 70 -8.29 -11.88 3.59
CA PRO A 70 -7.63 -13.16 3.82
C PRO A 70 -8.48 -14.33 3.30
N ARG A 71 -7.83 -15.46 3.03
CA ARG A 71 -8.53 -16.74 2.87
C ARG A 71 -8.92 -17.31 4.25
N PRO A 72 -9.91 -18.23 4.32
CA PRO A 72 -10.22 -18.94 5.57
C PRO A 72 -8.96 -19.53 6.21
N GLY A 73 -8.80 -19.34 7.52
CA GLY A 73 -7.64 -19.80 8.30
C GLY A 73 -6.41 -18.88 8.26
N GLN A 74 -6.39 -17.85 7.40
CA GLN A 74 -5.31 -16.85 7.41
C GLN A 74 -5.62 -15.74 8.40
N THR A 75 -5.08 -15.85 9.62
CA THR A 75 -5.36 -14.93 10.74
C THR A 75 -4.15 -14.09 11.16
N VAL A 76 -3.00 -14.29 10.53
CA VAL A 76 -1.77 -13.54 10.84
C VAL A 76 -1.49 -12.55 9.71
N VAL A 77 -1.27 -11.29 10.07
CA VAL A 77 -0.87 -10.24 9.13
C VAL A 77 0.64 -10.00 9.23
N ARG A 78 1.33 -10.13 8.11
CA ARG A 78 2.75 -9.74 8.00
C ARG A 78 2.85 -8.49 7.14
N VAL A 79 3.40 -7.42 7.71
CA VAL A 79 3.57 -6.13 7.03
C VAL A 79 5.04 -5.91 6.64
N ARG A 80 5.24 -5.29 5.49
CA ARG A 80 6.53 -4.80 4.97
C ARG A 80 6.35 -3.37 4.50
N VAL A 81 7.34 -2.54 4.78
CA VAL A 81 7.36 -1.13 4.39
C VAL A 81 8.67 -0.76 3.73
N ALA A 82 8.63 0.15 2.77
CA ALA A 82 9.79 0.69 2.07
C ALA A 82 9.52 2.15 1.67
N ASP A 83 10.55 2.99 1.71
CA ASP A 83 10.46 4.31 1.07
C ASP A 83 10.51 4.12 -0.46
N ALA A 84 9.85 5.01 -1.21
CA ALA A 84 9.92 4.98 -2.67
C ALA A 84 11.37 4.96 -3.21
N ALA A 85 12.30 5.67 -2.57
CA ALA A 85 13.72 5.69 -2.95
C ALA A 85 14.43 4.35 -2.71
N ASP A 86 13.93 3.49 -1.81
CA ASP A 86 14.51 2.18 -1.55
C ASP A 86 14.45 1.28 -2.80
N PHE A 87 13.43 1.44 -3.66
CA PHE A 87 13.24 0.61 -4.84
C PHE A 87 14.29 0.83 -5.93
N ALA A 88 14.95 1.99 -5.95
CA ALA A 88 16.05 2.29 -6.87
C ALA A 88 17.43 1.82 -6.34
N ALA A 89 17.55 1.49 -5.05
CA ALA A 89 18.84 1.42 -4.33
C ALA A 89 19.31 0.00 -3.95
N ASP A 90 18.79 -1.07 -4.57
CA ASP A 90 19.02 -2.48 -4.17
C ASP A 90 18.85 -2.73 -2.65
N ASN A 91 17.91 -2.02 -2.03
CA ASN A 91 17.73 -1.99 -0.59
C ASN A 91 17.08 -3.27 -0.04
N ALA A 92 17.48 -3.72 1.15
CA ALA A 92 16.89 -4.91 1.79
C ALA A 92 15.37 -4.80 2.01
N ARG A 93 14.84 -3.60 2.29
CA ARG A 93 13.38 -3.36 2.38
C ARG A 93 12.69 -3.53 1.02
N ALA A 94 13.30 -3.01 -0.05
CA ALA A 94 12.78 -3.16 -1.41
C ALA A 94 12.77 -4.62 -1.87
N LYS A 95 13.75 -5.44 -1.45
CA LYS A 95 13.78 -6.89 -1.75
C LYS A 95 12.60 -7.67 -1.17
N ALA A 96 11.91 -7.13 -0.16
CA ALA A 96 10.69 -7.72 0.39
C ALA A 96 9.41 -7.34 -0.39
N PHE A 97 9.52 -6.48 -1.41
CA PHE A 97 8.41 -6.09 -2.28
C PHE A 97 8.43 -6.87 -3.60
N PRO A 98 7.29 -6.95 -4.31
CA PRO A 98 7.27 -7.48 -5.67
C PRO A 98 8.21 -6.71 -6.59
N GLY A 99 8.96 -7.43 -7.45
CA GLY A 99 9.97 -6.83 -8.33
C GLY A 99 9.45 -5.75 -9.30
N GLY A 100 8.14 -5.70 -9.55
CA GLY A 100 7.53 -4.63 -10.33
C GLY A 100 7.69 -3.24 -9.71
N PHE A 101 7.92 -3.10 -8.40
CA PHE A 101 8.25 -1.80 -7.80
C PHE A 101 9.60 -1.25 -8.27
N THR A 102 10.58 -2.13 -8.53
CA THR A 102 11.88 -1.73 -9.08
C THR A 102 11.74 -1.17 -10.49
N SER A 103 10.84 -1.72 -11.34
CA SER A 103 10.67 -1.22 -12.72
C SER A 103 10.07 0.17 -12.78
N ILE A 104 9.28 0.56 -11.78
CA ILE A 104 8.65 1.89 -11.71
C ILE A 104 9.35 2.86 -10.77
N ALA A 105 10.53 2.53 -10.22
CA ALA A 105 11.15 3.32 -9.15
C ALA A 105 11.36 4.80 -9.54
N SER A 106 11.72 5.09 -10.80
CA SER A 106 11.87 6.45 -11.32
C SER A 106 10.54 7.20 -11.52
N SER A 107 9.43 6.50 -11.47
CA SER A 107 8.07 7.04 -11.62
C SER A 107 7.40 7.35 -10.29
N LEU A 108 8.06 7.06 -9.16
CA LEU A 108 7.54 7.30 -7.81
C LEU A 108 8.13 8.59 -7.24
N VAL A 109 7.32 9.36 -6.51
CA VAL A 109 7.79 10.51 -5.74
C VAL A 109 8.52 10.01 -4.48
N PRO A 110 9.80 10.37 -4.27
CA PRO A 110 10.56 10.00 -3.07
C PRO A 110 9.93 10.50 -1.76
N GLY A 111 10.20 9.82 -0.64
CA GLY A 111 9.73 10.23 0.69
C GLY A 111 8.36 9.69 1.09
N ASN A 112 7.66 9.00 0.19
CA ASN A 112 6.44 8.28 0.53
C ASN A 112 6.76 6.84 0.94
N VAL A 113 6.09 6.37 1.99
CA VAL A 113 6.25 4.99 2.48
C VAL A 113 5.20 4.09 1.86
N TRP A 114 5.67 3.12 1.09
CA TRP A 114 4.88 2.06 0.50
C TRP A 114 4.76 0.88 1.44
N VAL A 115 3.64 0.18 1.35
CA VAL A 115 3.29 -0.96 2.19
C VAL A 115 2.90 -2.14 1.30
N ALA A 116 3.50 -3.29 1.61
CA ALA A 116 3.09 -4.60 1.15
C ALA A 116 2.75 -5.46 2.36
N TRP A 117 1.84 -6.40 2.20
CA TRP A 117 1.45 -7.28 3.28
C TRP A 117 1.04 -8.66 2.81
N GLU A 118 1.03 -9.60 3.75
CA GLU A 118 0.61 -10.97 3.54
C GLU A 118 -0.35 -11.39 4.64
N TYR A 119 -1.40 -12.12 4.26
CA TYR A 119 -2.20 -12.90 5.21
C TYR A 119 -1.70 -14.34 5.23
N LEU A 120 -1.43 -14.85 6.42
CA LEU A 120 -0.82 -16.15 6.67
C LEU A 120 -1.70 -16.96 7.61
N ALA A 121 -1.68 -18.29 7.46
CA ALA A 121 -2.12 -19.16 8.53
C ALA A 121 -1.06 -19.20 9.64
N PRO A 122 -1.43 -19.44 10.91
CA PRO A 122 -0.46 -19.54 12.00
C PRO A 122 0.63 -20.59 11.71
N GLY A 123 1.90 -20.21 11.86
CA GLY A 123 3.06 -21.07 11.61
C GLY A 123 3.52 -21.14 10.15
N GLU A 124 2.72 -20.63 9.20
CA GLU A 124 3.10 -20.65 7.78
C GLU A 124 4.10 -19.56 7.42
N SER A 125 4.98 -19.89 6.47
CA SER A 125 6.00 -18.97 5.97
C SER A 125 5.52 -18.11 4.80
N ALA A 126 4.47 -18.53 4.09
CA ALA A 126 3.91 -17.85 2.92
C ALA A 126 2.38 -17.90 2.90
N GLY A 127 1.76 -16.98 2.17
CA GLY A 127 0.30 -16.86 2.11
C GLY A 127 -0.19 -15.96 0.99
N MET A 128 -1.30 -15.26 1.23
CA MET A 128 -1.88 -14.36 0.22
C MET A 128 -1.27 -12.96 0.35
N SER A 129 -0.54 -12.53 -0.67
CA SER A 129 0.16 -11.24 -0.65
C SER A 129 -0.61 -10.15 -1.40
N PHE A 130 -0.57 -8.95 -0.83
CA PHE A 130 -1.13 -7.71 -1.38
C PHE A 130 -0.09 -6.60 -1.28
N ASN A 131 -0.31 -5.50 -1.99
CA ASN A 131 0.65 -4.39 -2.06
C ASN A 131 -0.02 -3.08 -2.48
N GLY A 132 0.78 -2.03 -2.49
CA GLY A 132 0.43 -0.76 -3.13
C GLY A 132 -0.30 0.20 -2.21
N LEU A 133 -0.38 -0.09 -0.91
CA LEU A 133 -0.89 0.87 0.07
C LEU A 133 0.24 1.87 0.37
N VAL A 134 -0.08 3.16 0.44
CA VAL A 134 0.90 4.24 0.65
C VAL A 134 0.46 5.06 1.85
N TYR A 135 1.38 5.26 2.79
CA TYR A 135 1.16 6.14 3.93
C TYR A 135 1.49 7.58 3.54
N LEU A 136 0.47 8.42 3.47
CA LEU A 136 0.60 9.86 3.27
C LEU A 136 0.58 10.54 4.63
N GLY A 137 1.78 10.87 5.14
CA GLY A 137 1.90 11.70 6.35
C GLY A 137 1.19 13.03 6.19
N ALA A 138 0.69 13.60 7.29
CA ALA A 138 0.10 14.92 7.26
C ALA A 138 1.19 16.00 7.29
N PRO A 139 1.10 17.05 6.44
CA PRO A 139 2.09 18.14 6.42
C PRO A 139 2.13 18.96 7.72
N ASP A 140 1.04 18.96 8.48
CA ASP A 140 0.85 19.74 9.71
C ASP A 140 1.15 18.94 10.99
N GLY A 141 1.65 17.70 10.86
CA GLY A 141 1.97 16.83 12.00
C GLY A 141 0.77 16.10 12.60
N SER A 142 -0.42 16.18 11.98
CA SER A 142 -1.56 15.32 12.32
C SER A 142 -1.37 13.87 11.82
N ASP A 143 -2.29 12.98 12.18
CA ASP A 143 -2.27 11.57 11.78
C ASP A 143 -2.31 11.45 10.24
N GLY A 144 -1.33 10.75 9.67
CA GLY A 144 -1.33 10.44 8.24
C GLY A 144 -2.45 9.46 7.86
N ARG A 145 -2.72 9.35 6.56
CA ARG A 145 -3.73 8.44 6.02
C ARG A 145 -3.16 7.51 4.95
N PHE A 146 -3.85 6.40 4.74
CA PHE A 146 -3.49 5.46 3.68
C PHE A 146 -4.27 5.73 2.40
N VAL A 147 -3.59 5.54 1.28
CA VAL A 147 -4.19 5.47 -0.07
C VAL A 147 -3.74 4.19 -0.76
N TRP A 148 -4.55 3.67 -1.67
CA TRP A 148 -4.27 2.38 -2.29
C TRP A 148 -4.12 2.45 -3.81
N PHE A 149 -3.00 1.94 -4.31
CA PHE A 149 -2.67 1.76 -5.72
C PHE A 149 -2.18 0.33 -5.93
N PRO A 150 -3.07 -0.67 -6.07
CA PRO A 150 -2.64 -2.07 -6.16
C PRO A 150 -1.87 -2.34 -7.45
N LYS A 151 -0.69 -2.94 -7.34
CA LYS A 151 0.17 -3.35 -8.48
C LYS A 151 0.43 -2.19 -9.48
N PRO A 152 0.97 -1.04 -9.05
CA PRO A 152 1.05 0.16 -9.88
C PRO A 152 1.84 -0.04 -11.18
N TRP A 153 2.85 -0.91 -11.17
CA TRP A 153 3.63 -1.29 -12.34
C TRP A 153 2.83 -1.94 -13.48
N LYS A 154 1.59 -2.39 -13.23
CA LYS A 154 0.72 -2.87 -14.30
C LYS A 154 0.09 -1.75 -15.13
N PHE A 155 0.20 -0.50 -14.67
CA PHE A 155 -0.52 0.63 -15.25
C PHE A 155 0.39 1.79 -15.66
N ILE A 156 1.55 1.92 -15.02
CA ILE A 156 2.44 3.08 -15.22
C ILE A 156 3.77 2.74 -15.89
N ASP A 157 4.06 1.45 -16.10
CA ASP A 157 5.27 0.95 -16.77
C ASP A 157 5.03 0.92 -18.30
N PHE A 158 5.92 1.53 -19.07
CA PHE A 158 5.97 1.50 -20.54
C PHE A 158 7.41 1.49 -21.01
#